data_AF-A0A0F9CF23-F1
#
_entry.id   AF-A0A0F9CF23-F1
#
_cell.length_a   1.000
_cell.length_b   1.000
_cell.length_c   1.000
_cell.angle_alpha   90.00
_cell.angle_beta   90.00
_cell.angle_gamma   90.00
#
_symmetry.space_group_name_H-M   'P 1'
#
loop_
_entity.id
_entity.type
_entity.pdbx_description
1 polymer ?
#
loop_
_entity_poly.entity_id
_entity_poly.type
_entity_poly.pdbx_seq_one_letter_code
_entity_poly.pdbx_strand_id
1 'polypeptide(L)' 'MPLISRQFKKGDAVKEVGTNLKGVITKVEKIVERIKVEMLDGEEEGYEAWYDVEEFVLFKKKK' A
#
# COMPACT_ATOMS: atom_id res chain seq x y z
N MET A 1 -18.47 7.65 4.33
CA MET A 1 -17.58 6.46 4.26
C MET A 1 -16.42 6.82 3.37
N PRO A 2 -15.18 6.78 3.85
CA PRO A 2 -14.01 7.10 3.04
C PRO A 2 -13.86 6.04 1.94
N LEU A 3 -13.75 6.51 0.69
CA LEU A 3 -13.80 5.69 -0.53
C LEU A 3 -12.48 4.96 -0.80
N ILE A 4 -11.43 5.30 -0.06
CA ILE A 4 -10.03 4.97 -0.36
C ILE A 4 -9.67 3.60 0.25
N SER A 5 -9.99 3.36 1.53
CA SER A 5 -9.78 2.07 2.21
C SER A 5 -10.57 0.89 1.63
N ARG A 6 -11.58 1.14 0.80
CA ARG A 6 -12.30 0.11 0.03
C ARG A 6 -11.54 -0.40 -1.19
N GLN A 7 -10.60 0.38 -1.71
CA GLN A 7 -9.86 0.04 -2.92
C GLN A 7 -8.67 -0.88 -2.61
N PHE A 8 -8.08 -0.75 -1.42
CA PHE A 8 -6.94 -1.55 -0.98
C PHE A 8 -7.35 -2.88 -0.36
N LYS A 9 -6.72 -3.96 -0.80
CA LYS A 9 -6.86 -5.29 -0.21
C LYS A 9 -5.50 -5.86 0.13
N LYS A 10 -5.49 -6.80 1.08
CA LYS A 10 -4.31 -7.62 1.34
C LYS A 10 -3.91 -8.35 0.06
N GLY A 11 -2.65 -8.26 -0.32
CA GLY A 11 -2.07 -8.80 -1.54
C GLY A 11 -2.06 -7.83 -2.72
N ASP A 12 -2.69 -6.65 -2.61
CA ASP A 12 -2.57 -5.64 -3.66
C ASP A 12 -1.15 -5.06 -3.67
N ALA A 13 -0.60 -4.92 -4.87
CA ALA A 13 0.63 -4.18 -5.11
C ALA A 13 0.33 -2.68 -5.12
N VAL A 14 1.02 -1.97 -4.24
CA VAL A 14 0.94 -0.52 -4.10
C VAL A 14 2.26 0.11 -4.44
N LYS A 15 2.19 1.37 -4.85
CA LYS A 15 3.35 2.20 -5.11
C LYS A 15 3.22 3.46 -4.26
N GLU A 16 4.30 3.81 -3.57
CA GLU A 16 4.34 5.02 -2.77
C GLU A 16 4.28 6.26 -3.69
N VAL A 17 3.51 7.27 -3.29
CA VAL A 17 3.38 8.51 -4.07
C VAL A 17 4.62 9.39 -3.82
N GLY A 18 5.37 9.68 -4.88
CA GLY A 18 6.60 10.47 -4.80
C GLY A 18 7.87 9.65 -4.93
N THR A 19 7.79 8.35 -4.69
CA THR A 19 8.93 7.42 -4.79
C THR A 19 8.64 6.32 -5.82
N ASN A 20 9.68 5.66 -6.34
CA ASN A 20 9.50 4.48 -7.20
C ASN A 20 9.37 3.16 -6.42
N LEU A 21 9.32 3.24 -5.09
CA LEU A 21 9.18 2.10 -4.19
C LEU A 21 7.85 1.39 -4.43
N LYS A 22 7.93 0.08 -4.56
CA LYS A 22 6.77 -0.80 -4.69
C LYS A 22 6.68 -1.65 -3.46
N GLY A 23 5.46 -1.88 -2.99
CA GLY A 23 5.20 -2.80 -1.91
C GLY A 23 3.93 -3.59 -2.13
N VAL A 24 3.70 -4.57 -1.27
CA VAL A 24 2.48 -5.37 -1.24
C VAL A 24 1.82 -5.18 0.11
N ILE A 25 0.51 -4.98 0.08
CA ILE A 25 -0.24 -4.83 1.32
C ILE A 25 -0.35 -6.18 2.03
N THR A 26 0.23 -6.30 3.22
CA THR A 26 0.12 -7.50 4.06
C THR A 26 -1.07 -7.43 5.00
N LYS A 27 -1.55 -6.23 5.34
CA LYS A 27 -2.72 -6.03 6.22
C LYS A 27 -3.45 -4.71 5.90
N VAL A 28 -4.77 -4.70 6.03
CA VAL A 28 -5.60 -3.48 5.86
C VAL A 28 -6.43 -3.30 7.12
N GLU A 29 -6.34 -2.13 7.73
CA GLU A 29 -7.09 -1.73 8.91
C GLU A 29 -8.11 -0.65 8.54
N LYS A 30 -9.36 -1.07 8.37
CA LYS A 30 -10.45 -0.21 7.87
C LYS A 30 -11.00 0.80 8.89
N ILE A 31 -10.70 0.60 10.17
CA ILE A 31 -11.21 1.42 11.27
C ILE A 31 -10.44 2.74 11.34
N VAL A 32 -9.12 2.67 11.20
CA VAL A 32 -8.19 3.80 11.26
C VAL A 32 -7.62 4.17 9.88
N GLU A 33 -8.07 3.50 8.82
CA GLU A 33 -7.62 3.70 7.44
C GLU A 33 -6.11 3.54 7.23
N ARG A 34 -5.52 2.52 7.84
CA ARG A 34 -4.10 2.19 7.70
C ARG A 34 -3.89 0.90 6.96
N ILE A 35 -2.80 0.83 6.22
CA ILE A 35 -2.35 -0.38 5.53
C ILE A 35 -0.95 -0.73 5.99
N LYS A 36 -0.72 -2.03 6.23
CA LYS A 36 0.61 -2.57 6.41
C LYS A 36 1.13 -2.97 5.05
N VAL A 37 2.25 -2.38 4.65
CA VAL A 37 2.86 -2.61 3.35
C VAL A 37 4.23 -3.24 3.57
N GLU A 38 4.49 -4.31 2.84
CA GLU A 38 5.79 -4.96 2.73
C GLU A 38 6.46 -4.45 1.46
N MET A 39 7.58 -3.75 1.60
CA MET A 39 8.30 -3.19 0.45
C MET A 39 9.00 -4.32 -0.33
N LEU A 40 8.78 -4.35 -1.64
CA LEU A 40 9.33 -5.35 -2.56
C LEU A 40 10.54 -4.85 -3.37
N ASP A 41 10.78 -3.54 -3.39
CA ASP A 41 11.67 -2.90 -4.36
C ASP A 41 12.28 -1.66 -3.70
N GLY A 42 13.59 -1.65 -3.42
CA GLY A 42 14.31 -0.55 -2.76
C GLY A 42 15.43 -0.99 -1.81
N GLU A 43 16.10 -0.03 -1.15
CA GLU A 43 17.09 -0.32 -0.07
C GLU A 43 16.45 -1.00 1.16
N GLU A 44 15.12 -0.93 1.30
CA GLU A 44 14.33 -1.52 2.39
C GLU A 44 13.53 -2.77 1.96
N GLU A 45 14.07 -3.55 1.01
CA GLU A 45 13.46 -4.80 0.54
C GLU A 45 13.22 -5.77 1.72
N GLY A 46 11.94 -6.16 1.92
CA GLY A 46 11.52 -7.02 3.03
C GLY A 46 11.15 -6.29 4.33
N TYR A 47 11.17 -4.96 4.35
CA TYR A 47 10.67 -4.20 5.50
C TYR A 47 9.15 -4.08 5.48
N GLU A 48 8.52 -4.27 6.64
CA GLU A 48 7.08 -4.11 6.82
C GLU A 48 6.79 -2.93 7.75
N ALA A 49 6.10 -1.92 7.23
CA ALA A 49 5.67 -0.76 8.02
C ALA A 49 4.18 -0.47 7.84
N TRP A 50 3.63 0.24 8.82
CA TRP A 50 2.26 0.75 8.77
C TRP A 50 2.26 2.14 8.14
N TYR A 51 1.40 2.31 7.16
CA TYR A 51 1.23 3.55 6.42
C TYR A 51 -0.22 3.95 6.36
N ASP A 52 -0.46 5.25 6.20
CA ASP A 52 -1.78 5.78 5.93
C ASP A 52 -2.14 5.55 4.45
N VAL A 53 -3.41 5.20 4.17
CA VAL A 53 -3.85 4.86 2.80
C VAL A 53 -3.73 6.00 1.79
N GLU A 54 -3.57 7.24 2.26
CA GLU A 54 -3.39 8.41 1.40
C GLU A 54 -1.99 8.49 0.78
N GLU A 55 -0.98 7.87 1.40
CA GLU A 55 0.41 7.89 0.92
C GLU A 55 0.68 6.88 -0.21
N PHE A 56 -0.25 5.94 -0.41
CA PHE A 56 -0.09 4.87 -1.38
C PHE A 56 -1.15 4.95 -2.47
N VAL A 57 -0.74 4.61 -3.69
CA VAL A 57 -1.67 4.43 -4.82
C VAL A 57 -1.65 2.99 -5.29
N LEU A 58 -2.83 2.47 -5.62
CA LEU A 58 -2.97 1.16 -6.28
C LEU A 58 -2.30 1.22 -7.64
N PHE A 59 -1.25 0.44 -7.82
CA PHE A 59 -0.63 0.24 -9.11
C PHE A 59 -1.48 -0.75 -9.92
N LYS A 60 -2.64 -0.27 -10.40
CA LYS A 60 -3.44 -1.02 -11.37
C LYS A 60 -2.77 -0.92 -12.72
N LYS A 61 -2.06 -1.98 -13.11
CA LYS A 61 -1.61 -2.19 -14.48
C LYS A 61 -2.85 -2.15 -15.38
N LYS A 62 -3.05 -1.03 -16.10
CA LYS A 62 -4.07 -0.93 -17.15
C LYS A 62 -3.80 -2.03 -18.16
N LYS A 63 -4.79 -2.92 -18.31
CA LYS A 63 -4.82 -3.97 -19.32
C LYS A 63 -5.08 -3.36 -20.69
#